data_AF-A0A3D3M6Q3-F1
#
_entry.id   AF-A0A3D3M6Q3-F1
#
_cell.length_a   1.000
_cell.length_b   1.000
_cell.length_c   1.000
_cell.angle_alpha   90.00
_cell.angle_beta   90.00
_cell.angle_gamma   90.00
#
_symmetry.space_group_name_H-M   'P 1'
#
loop_
_entity.id
_entity.type
_entity.pdbx_description
1 polymer ?
#
loop_
_entity_poly.entity_id
_entity_poly.type
_entity_poly.pdbx_seq_one_letter_code
_entity_poly.pdbx_strand_id
1 'polypeptide(L)'
;MPLSTLVHRASQPCPSLSERQARSLLDQHYGLDGELQALGSQQDLNFRVDSTQGRYVLKVCHGDYSAVELQAQHAALGYLRERGVPVPAVRAALSGEQLLALEIE
;
A
#
# COMPACT_ATOMS: atom_id res chain seq x y z
N MET A 1 -2.12 -19.61 9.09
CA MET A 1 -1.97 -19.63 7.62
C MET A 1 -1.25 -20.91 7.20
N PRO A 2 -1.83 -21.75 6.32
CA PRO A 2 -1.19 -22.98 5.86
C PRO A 2 -0.07 -22.71 4.84
N LEU A 3 0.87 -23.66 4.70
CA LEU A 3 1.99 -23.55 3.76
C LEU A 3 1.52 -23.36 2.31
N SER A 4 0.41 -23.98 1.92
CA SER A 4 -0.18 -23.83 0.59
C SER A 4 -0.56 -22.37 0.27
N THR A 5 -1.08 -21.61 1.25
CA THR A 5 -1.39 -20.19 1.09
C THR A 5 -0.12 -19.36 0.86
N LEU A 6 0.96 -19.67 1.60
CA LEU A 6 2.25 -19.01 1.43
C LEU A 6 2.85 -19.27 0.04
N VAL A 7 2.83 -20.53 -0.40
CA VAL A 7 3.33 -20.94 -1.73
C VAL A 7 2.52 -20.27 -2.84
N HIS A 8 1.19 -20.24 -2.72
CA HIS A 8 0.33 -19.58 -3.69
C HIS A 8 0.67 -18.09 -3.81
N ARG A 9 0.72 -17.35 -2.69
CA ARG A 9 1.07 -15.91 -2.70
C ARG A 9 2.46 -15.64 -3.26
N ALA A 10 3.44 -16.49 -2.94
CA ALA A 10 4.80 -16.34 -3.44
C ALA A 10 4.91 -16.60 -4.95
N SER A 11 3.97 -17.37 -5.52
CA SER A 11 3.90 -17.66 -6.95
C SER A 11 3.16 -16.61 -7.79
N GLN A 12 2.42 -15.70 -7.16
CA GLN A 12 1.69 -14.66 -7.87
C GLN A 12 2.65 -13.61 -8.45
N PRO A 13 2.42 -13.11 -9.67
CA PRO A 13 3.19 -11.97 -10.19
C PRO A 13 2.93 -10.72 -9.33
N CYS A 14 3.79 -9.71 -9.39
CA CYS A 14 3.44 -8.42 -8.79
C CYS A 14 2.16 -7.85 -9.41
N PRO A 15 1.32 -7.11 -8.65
CA PRO A 15 0.21 -6.36 -9.20
C PRO A 15 0.70 -5.44 -10.33
N SER A 16 -0.09 -5.35 -11.40
CA SER A 16 0.19 -4.45 -12.52
C SER A 16 -0.67 -3.20 -12.40
N LEU A 17 -0.02 -2.05 -12.25
CA LEU A 17 -0.67 -0.73 -12.23
C LEU A 17 0.23 0.23 -12.99
N SER A 18 -0.31 0.88 -14.03
CA SER A 18 0.39 1.93 -14.74
C SER A 18 0.58 3.16 -13.85
N GLU A 19 1.61 3.95 -14.14
CA GLU A 19 1.85 5.21 -13.42
C GLU A 19 0.63 6.15 -13.50
N ARG A 20 -0.05 6.20 -14.65
CA ARG A 20 -1.27 6.99 -14.85
C ARG A 20 -2.39 6.55 -13.92
N GLN A 21 -2.64 5.24 -13.78
CA GLN A 21 -3.65 4.74 -12.84
C GLN A 21 -3.23 5.05 -11.40
N ALA A 22 -1.96 4.85 -11.04
CA ALA A 22 -1.46 5.16 -9.70
C ALA A 22 -1.66 6.64 -9.32
N ARG A 23 -1.37 7.58 -10.24
CA ARG A 23 -1.65 9.01 -10.06
C ARG A 23 -3.14 9.28 -9.87
N SER A 24 -3.99 8.67 -10.70
CA SER A 24 -5.46 8.79 -10.58
C SER A 24 -5.97 8.32 -9.22
N LEU A 25 -5.45 7.20 -8.70
CA LEU A 25 -5.83 6.68 -7.38
C LEU A 25 -5.36 7.60 -6.25
N LEU A 26 -4.15 8.16 -6.35
CA LEU A 26 -3.61 9.10 -5.36
C LEU A 26 -4.43 10.39 -5.29
N ASP A 27 -4.80 10.94 -6.44
CA ASP A 27 -5.64 12.14 -6.51
C ASP A 27 -7.03 11.85 -5.92
N GLN A 28 -7.71 10.80 -6.40
CA GLN A 28 -9.07 10.46 -6.01
C GLN A 28 -9.22 10.08 -4.53
N HIS A 29 -8.30 9.27 -3.99
CA HIS A 29 -8.46 8.72 -2.65
C HIS A 29 -7.66 9.44 -1.58
N TYR A 30 -6.63 10.21 -1.94
CA TYR A 30 -5.74 10.85 -0.96
C TYR A 30 -5.58 12.36 -1.17
N GLY A 31 -6.10 12.92 -2.28
CA GLY A 31 -5.87 14.32 -2.66
C GLY A 31 -4.38 14.61 -2.85
N LEU A 32 -3.63 13.62 -3.33
CA LEU A 32 -2.19 13.68 -3.52
C LEU A 32 -1.86 13.66 -5.02
N ASP A 33 -0.99 14.57 -5.41
CA ASP A 33 -0.29 14.55 -6.70
C ASP A 33 1.22 14.68 -6.46
N GLY A 34 2.02 14.16 -7.39
CA GLY A 34 3.47 14.13 -7.27
C GLY A 34 4.16 13.23 -8.28
N GLU A 35 5.49 13.28 -8.30
CA GLU A 35 6.28 12.36 -9.12
C GLU A 35 6.27 10.94 -8.53
N LEU A 36 6.11 9.95 -9.42
CA LEU A 36 6.11 8.54 -9.04
C LEU A 36 7.40 7.86 -9.49
N GLN A 37 8.04 7.15 -8.56
CA GLN A 37 9.17 6.27 -8.86
C GLN A 37 8.88 4.86 -8.34
N ALA A 38 8.88 3.87 -9.23
CA ALA A 38 8.79 2.47 -8.81
C ALA A 38 9.99 2.09 -7.95
N LEU A 39 9.75 1.51 -6.77
CA LEU A 39 10.80 1.14 -5.81
C LEU A 39 11.28 -0.31 -5.96
N GLY A 40 10.61 -1.10 -6.82
CA GLY A 40 10.79 -2.54 -6.88
C GLY A 40 10.20 -3.24 -5.64
N SER A 41 9.78 -4.49 -5.80
CA SER A 41 9.20 -5.31 -4.74
C SER A 41 8.99 -6.73 -5.27
N GLN A 42 8.86 -7.69 -4.35
CA GLN A 42 8.63 -9.10 -4.68
C GLN A 42 7.16 -9.46 -4.86
N GLN A 43 6.26 -8.94 -4.03
CA GLN A 43 4.84 -9.33 -4.03
C GLN A 43 3.88 -8.16 -4.09
N ASP A 44 4.30 -7.00 -3.57
CA ASP A 44 3.57 -5.75 -3.70
C ASP A 44 4.07 -4.97 -4.92
N LEU A 45 3.30 -3.99 -5.37
CA LEU A 45 3.79 -2.89 -6.19
C LEU A 45 3.95 -1.65 -5.29
N ASN A 46 5.15 -1.09 -5.25
CA ASN A 46 5.49 0.06 -4.42
C ASN A 46 5.96 1.24 -5.29
N PHE A 47 5.32 2.40 -5.13
CA PHE A 47 5.78 3.66 -5.70
C PHE A 47 6.21 4.62 -4.59
N ARG A 48 7.37 5.24 -4.74
CA ARG A 48 7.68 6.49 -4.03
C ARG A 48 6.85 7.60 -4.66
N VAL A 49 6.23 8.41 -3.81
CA VAL A 49 5.48 9.60 -4.21
C VAL A 49 6.23 10.81 -3.67
N ASP A 50 6.77 11.65 -4.56
CA ASP A 50 7.32 12.95 -4.20
C ASP A 50 6.27 14.03 -4.46
N SER A 51 5.56 14.43 -3.41
CA SER A 51 4.48 15.43 -3.45
C SER A 51 4.90 16.73 -2.77
N THR A 52 4.24 17.84 -3.11
CA THR A 52 4.37 19.11 -2.38
C THR A 52 3.93 18.99 -0.91
N GLN A 53 3.07 18.01 -0.61
CA GLN A 53 2.62 17.69 0.76
C GLN A 53 3.61 16.78 1.51
N GLY A 54 4.72 16.39 0.90
CA GLY A 54 5.73 15.50 1.50
C GLY A 54 5.98 14.24 0.67
N ARG A 55 6.77 13.32 1.24
CA ARG A 55 7.16 12.06 0.60
C ARG A 55 6.37 10.90 1.18
N TYR A 56 5.80 10.08 0.30
CA TYR A 56 4.97 8.94 0.66
C TYR A 56 5.39 7.68 -0.09
N VAL A 57 4.86 6.53 0.33
CA VAL A 57 4.94 5.28 -0.42
C VAL A 57 3.52 4.79 -0.68
N LEU A 58 3.14 4.67 -1.95
CA LEU A 58 1.94 3.96 -2.36
C LEU A 58 2.29 2.47 -2.44
N LYS A 59 1.56 1.64 -1.70
CA LYS A 59 1.69 0.18 -1.72
C LYS A 59 0.40 -0.44 -2.26
N VAL A 60 0.53 -1.39 -3.17
CA VAL A 60 -0.59 -2.15 -3.76
C VAL A 60 -0.26 -3.63 -3.69
N CYS A 61 -1.17 -4.44 -3.17
CA CYS A 61 -1.05 -5.90 -3.13
C CYS A 61 -2.23 -6.54 -3.89
N HIS A 62 -2.14 -7.83 -4.17
CA HIS A 62 -3.27 -8.58 -4.74
C HIS A 62 -4.44 -8.69 -3.76
N GLY A 63 -5.65 -8.78 -4.30
CA GLY A 63 -6.89 -8.91 -3.52
C GLY A 63 -7.00 -10.19 -2.68
N ASP A 64 -6.21 -11.22 -3.00
CA ASP A 64 -6.16 -12.48 -2.25
C ASP A 64 -5.43 -12.35 -0.89
N TYR A 65 -4.86 -11.18 -0.60
CA TYR A 65 -4.32 -10.88 0.72
C TYR A 65 -5.44 -10.77 1.74
N SER A 66 -5.21 -11.36 2.91
CA SER A 66 -6.20 -11.29 3.98
C SER A 66 -6.24 -9.89 4.56
N ALA A 67 -7.40 -9.25 4.53
CA ALA A 67 -7.59 -7.93 5.12
C ALA A 67 -7.17 -7.89 6.60
N VAL A 68 -7.38 -8.97 7.36
CA VAL A 68 -6.99 -9.05 8.78
C VAL A 68 -5.47 -9.02 8.95
N GLU A 69 -4.71 -9.59 8.01
CA GLU A 69 -3.24 -9.59 8.06
C GLU A 69 -2.69 -8.20 7.74
N LEU A 70 -3.32 -7.46 6.82
CA LEU A 70 -2.96 -6.07 6.52
C LEU A 70 -3.33 -5.13 7.68
N GLN A 71 -4.51 -5.32 8.28
CA GLN A 71 -4.94 -4.58 9.47
C GLN A 71 -4.01 -4.84 10.66
N ALA A 72 -3.56 -6.09 10.87
CA ALA A 72 -2.58 -6.42 11.90
C ALA A 72 -1.25 -5.70 11.67
N GLN A 73 -0.79 -5.58 10.42
CA GLN A 73 0.40 -4.80 10.08
C GLN A 73 0.22 -3.30 10.39
N HIS A 74 -0.94 -2.72 10.02
CA HIS A 74 -1.25 -1.32 10.34
C HIS A 74 -1.28 -1.08 11.86
N ALA A 75 -1.92 -1.99 12.61
CA ALA A 75 -1.96 -1.93 14.07
C ALA A 75 -0.56 -2.02 14.69
N ALA A 76 0.32 -2.88 14.16
CA ALA A 76 1.71 -2.98 14.61
C ALA A 76 2.50 -1.68 14.36
N LEU A 77 2.33 -1.04 13.20
CA LEU A 77 2.93 0.27 12.92
C LEU A 77 2.45 1.34 13.90
N GLY A 78 1.14 1.37 14.20
CA GLY A 78 0.57 2.26 15.21
C GLY A 78 1.18 2.04 16.59
N TYR A 79 1.19 0.79 17.05
CA TYR A 79 1.73 0.38 18.34
C TYR A 79 3.21 0.75 18.53
N LEU A 80 4.04 0.54 17.51
CA LEU A 80 5.46 0.87 17.51
C LEU A 80 5.69 2.39 17.54
N ARG A 81 4.91 3.14 16.77
CA ARG A 81 5.00 4.61 16.71
C ARG A 81 4.64 5.26 18.05
N GLU A 82 3.61 4.76 18.73
CA GLU A 82 3.24 5.21 20.09
C GLU A 82 4.38 5.05 21.11
N ARG A 83 5.33 4.15 20.83
CA ARG A 83 6.50 3.88 21.67
C ARG A 83 7.77 4.60 21.19
N GLY A 84 7.64 5.53 20.24
CA GLY A 84 8.75 6.32 19.73
C GLY A 84 9.68 5.56 18.78
N VAL A 85 9.28 4.38 18.29
CA VAL A 85 10.06 3.66 17.27
C VAL A 85 9.87 4.36 15.92
N PRO A 86 10.95 4.67 15.18
CA PRO A 86 10.86 5.37 13.90
C PRO A 86 10.37 4.43 12.78
N VAL A 87 9.05 4.21 12.74
CA VAL A 87 8.37 3.45 11.69
C VAL A 87 7.47 4.35 10.84
N PRO A 88 7.14 3.95 9.59
CA PRO A 88 6.18 4.67 8.77
C PRO A 88 4.80 4.77 9.45
N ALA A 89 4.11 5.88 9.22
CA ALA A 89 2.70 6.04 9.60
C ALA A 89 1.78 5.70 8.43
N VAL A 90 0.71 4.94 8.70
CA VAL A 90 -0.34 4.67 7.72
C VAL A 90 -1.17 5.94 7.53
N ARG A 91 -1.26 6.43 6.30
CA ARG A 91 -2.13 7.56 5.94
C ARG A 91 -3.51 7.02 5.56
N ALA A 92 -4.55 7.54 6.22
CA ALA A 92 -5.92 7.24 5.82
C ALA A 92 -6.27 7.93 4.48
N ALA A 93 -7.15 7.31 3.72
CA ALA A 93 -7.80 7.91 2.57
C ALA A 93 -8.72 9.05 3.00
N LEU A 94 -9.19 9.85 2.04
CA LEU A 94 -10.20 10.90 2.26
C LEU A 94 -11.52 10.35 2.81
N SER A 95 -11.82 9.06 2.59
CA SER A 95 -12.95 8.35 3.22
C SER A 95 -12.74 8.07 4.71
N GLY A 96 -11.52 8.21 5.23
CA GLY A 96 -11.13 7.81 6.58
C GLY A 96 -10.64 6.36 6.69
N GLU A 97 -10.75 5.56 5.63
CA GLU A 97 -10.30 4.17 5.59
C GLU A 97 -8.77 4.09 5.44
N GLN A 98 -8.15 3.09 6.09
CA GLN A 98 -6.71 2.83 5.99
C GLN A 98 -6.35 1.73 4.99
N LEU A 99 -7.35 0.99 4.50
CA LEU A 99 -7.19 -0.09 3.54
C LEU A 99 -8.32 0.03 2.52
N LEU A 100 -7.97 0.12 1.25
CA LEU A 100 -8.93 0.21 0.14
C LEU A 100 -8.86 -1.08 -0.68
N ALA A 101 -10.02 -1.64 -1.01
CA ALA A 101 -10.16 -2.71 -1.98
C ALA A 101 -10.70 -2.10 -3.28
N LEU A 102 -9.93 -2.20 -4.37
CA LEU A 102 -10.21 -1.53 -5.63
C LEU A 102 -10.13 -2.53 -6.78
N GLU A 103 -11.02 -2.41 -7.74
CA GLU A 103 -10.91 -3.06 -9.04
C GLU A 103 -10.21 -2.09 -10.00
N ILE A 104 -9.21 -2.57 -10.71
CA ILE A 104 -8.39 -1.77 -11.63
C ILE A 104 -8.62 -2.29 -13.04
N GLU A 105 -9.14 -1.43 -13.93
CA GLU A 105 -9.30 -1.69 -15.36
C GLU A 105 -8.00 -1.55 -16.14
#